data_AF-A0A158DHK0-F1
#
_entry.id   AF-A0A158DHK0-F1
#
_cell.length_a   1.000
_cell.length_b   1.000
_cell.length_c   1.000
_cell.angle_alpha   90.00
_cell.angle_beta   90.00
_cell.angle_gamma   90.00
#
_symmetry.space_group_name_H-M   'P 1'
#
loop_
_entity.id
_entity.type
_entity.pdbx_description
1 polymer ?
#
loop_
_entity_poly.entity_id
_entity_poly.type
_entity_poly.pdbx_seq_one_letter_code
_entity_poly.pdbx_strand_id
1 'polypeptide(L)'
;MAATQAKSLQAGRMIAELPDLRARAASGRLSPERWSAADALRAVADLAAQNGLRVAGIEPVAAKGGDPKTREPIPERALKLRADGTFAEMQRFLAALAGLPRLVVPENVQIKRQAGGLAIEATLRIFETLPAVAPAAAPRANAFIVDPFGSPDAAAQGGDMLLVGTFVGRHRAMALLQSGRDVDAFTPGQKIGDERLGRVMPRVVEFARNDGYSRKLTFAEDRP
;
A
#
# COMPACT_ATOMS: atom_id res chain seq x y z
N MET A 1 -49.32 -20.71 25.35
CA MET A 1 -49.73 -19.82 24.23
C MET A 1 -49.11 -18.41 24.28
N ALA A 2 -48.55 -17.94 25.40
CA ALA A 2 -47.94 -16.60 25.48
C ALA A 2 -46.61 -16.41 24.70
N ALA A 3 -45.76 -17.46 24.63
CA ALA A 3 -44.45 -17.37 23.97
C ALA A 3 -44.53 -17.20 22.43
N THR A 4 -45.57 -17.75 21.80
CA THR A 4 -45.80 -17.63 20.35
C THR A 4 -46.22 -16.21 19.96
N GLN A 5 -46.97 -15.55 20.84
CA GLN A 5 -47.46 -14.19 20.63
C GLN A 5 -46.35 -13.15 20.78
N ALA A 6 -45.45 -13.33 21.76
CA ALA A 6 -44.26 -12.50 21.92
C ALA A 6 -43.33 -12.56 20.70
N LYS A 7 -43.10 -13.75 20.12
CA LYS A 7 -42.31 -13.91 18.89
C LYS A 7 -42.97 -13.23 17.67
N SER A 8 -44.29 -13.30 17.55
CA SER A 8 -45.02 -12.64 16.45
C SER A 8 -44.91 -11.11 16.52
N LEU A 9 -44.97 -10.54 17.73
CA LEU A 9 -44.81 -9.10 17.95
C LEU A 9 -43.37 -8.64 17.68
N GLN A 10 -42.39 -9.47 18.04
CA GLN A 10 -40.98 -9.18 17.77
C GLN A 10 -40.67 -9.26 16.26
N ALA A 11 -41.22 -10.24 15.55
CA ALA A 11 -41.11 -10.34 14.09
C ALA A 11 -41.78 -9.14 13.39
N GLY A 12 -42.95 -8.71 13.87
CA GLY A 12 -43.62 -7.51 13.37
C GLY A 12 -42.79 -6.24 13.54
N ARG A 13 -42.11 -6.07 14.68
CA ARG A 13 -41.19 -4.93 14.89
C ARG A 13 -39.98 -4.97 13.96
N MET A 14 -39.36 -6.14 13.76
CA MET A 14 -38.24 -6.27 12.83
C MET A 14 -38.64 -5.96 11.38
N ILE A 15 -39.85 -6.36 10.96
CA ILE A 15 -40.40 -6.04 9.64
C ILE A 15 -40.70 -4.54 9.49
N ALA A 16 -41.15 -3.88 10.55
CA ALA A 16 -41.40 -2.44 10.54
C ALA A 16 -40.11 -1.60 10.48
N GLU A 17 -38.99 -2.09 11.02
CA GLU A 17 -37.69 -1.38 10.99
C GLU A 17 -36.88 -1.62 9.71
N LEU A 18 -37.23 -2.64 8.92
CA LEU A 18 -36.57 -3.03 7.67
C LEU A 18 -36.53 -1.92 6.58
N PRO A 19 -37.59 -1.14 6.35
CA PRO A 19 -37.57 -0.02 5.39
C PRO A 19 -36.59 1.09 5.80
N ASP A 20 -36.58 1.46 7.09
CA ASP A 20 -35.64 2.46 7.61
C ASP A 20 -34.19 1.96 7.58
N LEU A 21 -33.98 0.66 7.77
CA LEU A 21 -32.67 0.04 7.65
C LEU A 21 -32.21 0.02 6.18
N ARG A 22 -33.11 -0.27 5.23
CA ARG A 22 -32.84 -0.16 3.79
C ARG A 22 -32.58 1.28 3.33
N ALA A 23 -33.31 2.26 3.86
CA ALA A 23 -33.08 3.67 3.57
C ALA A 23 -31.74 4.17 4.13
N ARG A 24 -31.34 3.70 5.33
CA ARG A 24 -30.01 3.94 5.92
C ARG A 24 -28.89 3.27 5.11
N ALA A 25 -29.14 2.07 4.57
CA ALA A 25 -28.22 1.38 3.66
C ALA A 25 -28.04 2.11 2.33
N ALA A 26 -29.13 2.60 1.75
CA ALA A 26 -29.11 3.33 0.48
C ALA A 26 -28.47 4.73 0.60
N SER A 27 -28.54 5.36 1.77
CA SER A 27 -27.97 6.71 2.01
C SER A 27 -26.48 6.71 2.35
N GLY A 28 -25.80 5.55 2.35
CA GLY A 28 -24.38 5.44 2.71
C GLY A 28 -24.07 5.76 4.18
N ARG A 29 -25.08 6.06 5.01
CA ARG A 29 -24.96 6.31 6.46
C ARG A 29 -24.88 5.03 7.29
N LEU A 30 -24.32 3.96 6.75
CA LEU A 30 -24.10 2.71 7.49
C LEU A 30 -22.77 2.67 8.23
N SER A 31 -21.92 3.69 8.12
CA SER A 31 -20.75 3.76 8.99
C SER A 31 -21.24 3.93 10.44
N PRO A 32 -21.01 2.94 11.32
CA PRO A 32 -21.40 3.05 12.72
C PRO A 32 -20.80 4.34 13.29
N GLU A 33 -21.54 5.06 14.14
CA GLU A 33 -21.04 6.28 14.79
C GLU A 33 -19.71 6.02 15.53
N ARG A 34 -19.51 4.76 15.95
CA ARG A 34 -18.29 4.21 16.55
C ARG A 34 -17.98 2.83 15.97
N TRP A 35 -16.76 2.62 15.46
CA TRP A 35 -16.32 1.28 15.03
C TRP A 35 -16.13 0.34 16.22
N SER A 36 -16.75 -0.85 16.17
CA SER A 36 -16.47 -1.90 17.14
C SER A 36 -15.10 -2.54 16.86
N ALA A 37 -14.57 -3.28 17.85
CA ALA A 37 -13.32 -4.01 17.67
C ALA A 37 -13.40 -5.03 16.53
N ALA A 38 -14.56 -5.67 16.36
CA ALA A 38 -14.79 -6.64 15.29
C ALA A 38 -14.84 -5.97 13.91
N ASP A 39 -15.47 -4.80 13.81
CA ASP A 39 -15.56 -4.04 12.55
C ASP A 39 -14.18 -3.57 12.10
N ALA A 40 -13.36 -3.07 13.03
CA ALA A 40 -12.02 -2.63 12.73
C ALA A 40 -11.12 -3.79 12.30
N LEU A 41 -11.19 -4.93 13.02
CA LEU A 41 -10.41 -6.12 12.70
C LEU A 41 -10.79 -6.69 11.33
N ARG A 42 -12.10 -6.75 11.04
CA ARG A 42 -12.63 -7.17 9.75
C ARG A 42 -12.21 -6.23 8.63
N ALA A 43 -12.36 -4.92 8.80
CA ALA A 43 -11.99 -3.94 7.79
C ALA A 43 -10.49 -4.01 7.44
N VAL A 44 -9.63 -4.17 8.45
CA VAL A 44 -8.18 -4.34 8.24
C VAL A 44 -7.85 -5.67 7.56
N ALA A 45 -8.49 -6.77 7.98
CA ALA A 45 -8.27 -8.09 7.38
C ALA A 45 -8.73 -8.14 5.91
N ASP A 46 -9.92 -7.60 5.62
CA ASP A 46 -10.48 -7.51 4.28
C ASP A 46 -9.59 -6.65 3.38
N LEU A 47 -9.05 -5.53 3.90
CA LEU A 47 -8.13 -4.67 3.17
C LEU A 47 -6.79 -5.37 2.86
N ALA A 48 -6.24 -6.12 3.83
CA ALA A 48 -5.02 -6.88 3.64
C ALA A 48 -5.20 -7.95 2.54
N ALA A 49 -6.31 -8.70 2.59
CA ALA A 49 -6.63 -9.72 1.60
C ALA A 49 -6.82 -9.13 0.19
N GLN A 50 -7.53 -8.00 0.07
CA GLN A 50 -7.73 -7.30 -1.20
C GLN A 50 -6.43 -6.81 -1.84
N ASN A 51 -5.42 -6.49 -1.01
CA ASN A 51 -4.12 -6.01 -1.48
C ASN A 51 -3.10 -7.14 -1.75
N GLY A 52 -3.48 -8.40 -1.55
CA GLY A 52 -2.64 -9.58 -1.80
C GLY A 52 -1.79 -10.01 -0.60
N LEU A 53 -1.96 -9.40 0.57
CA LEU A 53 -1.22 -9.77 1.77
C LEU A 53 -1.80 -11.04 2.40
N ARG A 54 -0.92 -11.95 2.80
CA ARG A 54 -1.27 -13.14 3.60
C ARG A 54 -1.20 -12.76 5.08
N VAL A 55 -2.35 -12.59 5.70
CA VAL A 55 -2.41 -12.21 7.13
C VAL A 55 -1.98 -13.39 7.99
N ALA A 56 -0.85 -13.26 8.68
CA ALA A 56 -0.33 -14.24 9.62
C ALA A 56 -0.98 -14.11 11.01
N GLY A 57 -1.38 -12.89 11.39
CA GLY A 57 -2.13 -12.67 12.63
C GLY A 57 -2.53 -11.20 12.84
N ILE A 58 -3.66 -11.01 13.51
CA ILE A 58 -4.11 -9.69 13.99
C ILE A 58 -4.42 -9.80 15.47
N GLU A 59 -3.67 -9.09 16.30
CA GLU A 59 -3.80 -9.13 17.75
C GLU A 59 -4.25 -7.76 18.27
N PRO A 60 -5.36 -7.66 19.01
CA PRO A 60 -5.68 -6.44 19.73
C PRO A 60 -4.60 -6.13 20.77
N VAL A 61 -4.01 -4.95 20.71
CA VAL A 61 -3.10 -4.49 21.76
C VAL A 61 -3.97 -3.97 22.89
N ALA A 62 -3.87 -4.59 24.07
CA ALA A 62 -4.55 -4.09 25.25
C ALA A 62 -4.13 -2.64 25.47
N ALA A 63 -5.10 -1.72 25.52
CA ALA A 63 -4.84 -0.34 25.89
C ALA A 63 -4.10 -0.38 27.24
N LYS A 64 -2.89 0.19 27.29
CA LYS A 64 -2.25 0.45 28.58
C LYS A 64 -3.28 1.27 29.35
N GLY A 65 -3.76 0.74 30.48
CA GLY A 65 -4.71 1.41 31.34
C GLY A 65 -4.14 2.76 31.74
N GLY A 66 -4.51 3.81 30.99
CA GLY A 66 -4.35 5.17 31.42
C GLY A 66 -5.20 5.35 32.67
N ASP A 67 -4.65 6.05 33.65
CA ASP A 67 -5.35 6.48 34.85
C ASP A 67 -6.78 6.92 34.46
N PRO A 68 -7.87 6.39 35.07
CA PRO A 68 -9.25 6.74 34.73
C PRO A 68 -9.57 8.24 34.83
N LYS A 69 -8.64 9.06 35.34
CA LYS A 69 -8.70 10.53 35.34
C LYS A 69 -8.20 11.20 34.06
N THR A 70 -7.44 10.49 33.22
CA THR A 70 -6.98 10.98 31.91
C THR A 70 -7.82 10.31 30.84
N ARG A 71 -9.08 10.74 30.74
CA ARG A 71 -9.94 10.38 29.61
C ARG A 71 -9.27 10.96 28.37
N GLU A 72 -8.56 10.13 27.60
CA GLU A 72 -8.07 10.57 26.29
C GLU A 72 -9.29 11.13 25.53
N PRO A 73 -9.18 12.36 25.00
CA PRO A 73 -10.33 13.06 24.44
C PRO A 73 -10.92 12.36 23.21
N ILE A 74 -10.24 11.36 22.66
CA ILE A 74 -10.61 10.62 21.46
C ILE A 74 -10.48 9.13 21.75
N PRO A 75 -11.53 8.32 21.58
CA PRO A 75 -11.43 6.88 21.79
C PRO A 75 -10.55 6.23 20.71
N GLU A 76 -9.40 5.72 21.12
CA GLU A 76 -8.43 5.03 20.26
C GLU A 76 -8.27 3.54 20.62
N ARG A 77 -7.89 2.73 19.62
CA ARG A 77 -7.54 1.31 19.78
C ARG A 77 -6.30 0.97 18.96
N ALA A 78 -5.39 0.20 19.52
CA ALA A 78 -4.24 -0.33 18.79
C ALA A 78 -4.47 -1.81 18.39
N LEU A 79 -4.16 -2.14 17.14
CA LEU A 79 -4.14 -3.50 16.60
C LEU A 79 -2.74 -3.83 16.08
N LYS A 80 -2.17 -4.95 16.46
CA LYS A 80 -0.93 -5.45 15.90
C LYS A 80 -1.24 -6.36 14.71
N LEU A 81 -0.78 -5.97 13.53
CA LEU A 81 -0.89 -6.72 12.29
C LEU A 81 0.43 -7.41 11.99
N ARG A 82 0.37 -8.71 11.67
CA ARG A 82 1.46 -9.47 11.06
C ARG A 82 0.95 -10.05 9.74
N ALA A 83 1.65 -9.79 8.66
CA ALA A 83 1.29 -10.30 7.34
C ALA A 83 2.53 -10.54 6.46
N ASP A 84 2.38 -11.37 5.45
CA ASP A 84 3.43 -11.74 4.51
C ASP A 84 3.05 -11.34 3.09
N GLY A 85 4.02 -10.93 2.28
CA GLY A 85 3.81 -10.53 0.90
C GLY A 85 5.04 -9.92 0.23
N THR A 86 4.82 -9.32 -0.93
CA THR A 86 5.80 -8.50 -1.65
C THR A 86 5.77 -7.05 -1.18
N PHE A 87 6.84 -6.29 -1.42
CA PHE A 87 6.89 -4.88 -1.04
C PHE A 87 5.80 -4.04 -1.74
N ALA A 88 5.50 -4.36 -3.00
CA ALA A 88 4.43 -3.69 -3.74
C ALA A 88 3.05 -3.94 -3.10
N GLU A 89 2.77 -5.17 -2.64
CA GLU A 89 1.54 -5.50 -1.91
C GLU A 89 1.45 -4.75 -0.58
N MET A 90 2.57 -4.70 0.17
CA MET A 90 2.64 -3.98 1.45
C MET A 90 2.42 -2.48 1.27
N GLN A 91 3.02 -1.88 0.24
CA GLN A 91 2.85 -0.46 -0.03
C GLN A 91 1.42 -0.12 -0.43
N ARG A 92 0.81 -0.93 -1.32
CA ARG A 92 -0.60 -0.75 -1.69
C ARG A 92 -1.51 -0.86 -0.48
N PHE A 93 -1.26 -1.84 0.40
CA PHE A 93 -1.99 -1.98 1.65
C PHE A 93 -1.86 -0.74 2.55
N LEU A 94 -0.63 -0.26 2.80
CA LEU A 94 -0.40 0.92 3.65
C LEU A 94 -1.05 2.18 3.07
N ALA A 95 -1.01 2.36 1.75
CA ALA A 95 -1.69 3.46 1.06
C ALA A 95 -3.22 3.33 1.17
N ALA A 96 -3.75 2.11 1.06
CA ALA A 96 -5.17 1.84 1.12
C ALA A 96 -5.77 2.00 2.53
N LEU A 97 -4.95 2.01 3.59
CA LEU A 97 -5.42 2.34 4.95
C LEU A 97 -6.04 3.73 5.03
N ALA A 98 -5.55 4.69 4.24
CA ALA A 98 -6.12 6.04 4.15
C ALA A 98 -7.51 6.06 3.49
N GLY A 99 -7.88 5.00 2.78
CA GLY A 99 -9.20 4.84 2.16
C GLY A 99 -10.26 4.23 3.09
N LEU A 100 -9.87 3.79 4.28
CA LEU A 100 -10.83 3.28 5.28
C LEU A 100 -11.70 4.43 5.81
N PRO A 101 -12.98 4.19 6.15
CA PRO A 101 -13.92 5.25 6.55
C PRO A 101 -13.57 5.93 7.89
N ARG A 102 -12.60 5.38 8.64
CA ARG A 102 -12.07 5.94 9.88
C ARG A 102 -10.57 6.12 9.79
N LEU A 103 -10.03 7.04 10.59
CA LEU A 103 -8.60 7.27 10.65
C LEU A 103 -7.89 6.04 11.23
N VAL A 104 -7.07 5.39 10.40
CA VAL A 104 -6.19 4.30 10.79
C VAL A 104 -4.75 4.74 10.53
N VAL A 105 -3.98 4.88 11.59
CA VAL A 105 -2.58 5.32 11.54
C VAL A 105 -1.67 4.13 11.80
N PRO A 106 -0.84 3.71 10.83
CA PRO A 106 0.19 2.73 11.07
C PRO A 106 1.34 3.33 11.88
N GLU A 107 1.64 2.70 13.02
CA GLU A 107 2.77 2.98 13.90
C GLU A 107 3.71 1.77 13.96
N ASN A 108 4.99 2.03 14.26
CA ASN A 108 6.00 0.99 14.48
C ASN A 108 6.03 -0.07 13.35
N VAL A 109 5.98 0.37 12.10
CA VAL A 109 6.04 -0.52 10.94
C VAL A 109 7.45 -1.10 10.82
N GLN A 110 7.54 -2.42 10.91
CA GLN A 110 8.74 -3.21 10.71
C GLN A 110 8.53 -4.12 9.50
N ILE A 111 9.51 -4.13 8.59
CA ILE A 111 9.51 -5.03 7.44
C ILE A 111 10.78 -5.88 7.53
N LYS A 112 10.62 -7.20 7.46
CA LYS A 112 11.70 -8.19 7.60
C LYS A 112 11.73 -9.10 6.36
N ARG A 113 12.92 -9.46 5.89
CA ARG A 113 13.09 -10.48 4.84
C ARG A 113 12.96 -11.87 5.46
N GLN A 114 12.25 -12.77 4.79
CA GLN A 114 12.11 -14.17 5.20
C GLN A 114 12.23 -15.11 3.99
N ALA A 115 12.34 -16.41 4.26
CA ALA A 115 12.43 -17.41 3.20
C ALA A 115 11.16 -17.37 2.33
N GLY A 116 11.28 -16.88 1.09
CA GLY A 116 10.19 -16.81 0.13
C GLY A 116 9.39 -15.50 0.09
N GLY A 117 9.78 -14.44 0.81
CA GLY A 117 9.11 -13.13 0.71
C GLY A 117 9.48 -12.13 1.81
N LEU A 118 8.61 -11.15 2.02
CA LEU A 118 8.72 -10.18 3.12
C LEU A 118 7.64 -10.43 4.16
N ALA A 119 7.97 -10.17 5.42
CA ALA A 119 7.03 -10.11 6.53
C ALA A 119 6.91 -8.65 6.98
N ILE A 120 5.67 -8.16 7.14
CA ILE A 120 5.35 -6.86 7.73
C ILE A 120 4.74 -7.06 9.11
N GLU A 121 5.26 -6.32 10.08
CA GLU A 121 4.74 -6.22 11.44
C GLU A 121 4.44 -4.74 11.70
N ALA A 122 3.18 -4.39 11.93
CA ALA A 122 2.75 -3.01 12.12
C ALA A 122 1.78 -2.90 13.29
N THR A 123 1.82 -1.79 14.02
CA THR A 123 0.81 -1.44 15.02
C THR A 123 -0.14 -0.41 14.43
N LEU A 124 -1.36 -0.79 14.11
CA LEU A 124 -2.38 0.09 13.56
C LEU A 124 -3.16 0.75 14.70
N ARG A 125 -3.06 2.07 14.83
CA ARG A 125 -3.88 2.86 15.74
C ARG A 125 -5.14 3.35 15.03
N ILE A 126 -6.29 2.93 15.52
CA ILE A 126 -7.61 3.21 14.96
C ILE A 126 -8.31 4.20 15.87
N PHE A 127 -8.71 5.33 15.31
CA PHE A 127 -9.52 6.31 16.01
C PHE A 127 -10.98 6.09 15.69
N GLU A 128 -11.78 5.75 16.70
CA GLU A 128 -13.14 5.25 16.48
C GLU A 128 -14.12 6.35 16.02
N THR A 129 -13.81 7.61 16.33
CA THR A 129 -14.67 8.77 16.01
C THR A 129 -14.12 9.66 14.91
N LEU A 130 -12.83 9.53 14.55
CA LEU A 130 -12.21 10.39 13.55
C LEU A 130 -12.47 9.86 12.13
N PRO A 131 -12.88 10.73 11.18
CA PRO A 131 -13.04 10.34 9.79
C PRO A 131 -11.69 10.06 9.13
N ALA A 132 -11.72 9.35 8.01
CA ALA A 132 -10.58 9.19 7.12
C ALA A 132 -9.98 10.56 6.75
N VAL A 133 -8.67 10.69 6.81
CA VAL A 133 -7.96 11.86 6.29
C VAL A 133 -7.11 11.40 5.12
N ALA A 134 -7.42 11.91 3.93
CA ALA A 134 -6.56 11.69 2.77
C ALA A 134 -5.19 12.32 3.06
N PRO A 135 -4.07 11.64 2.76
CA PRO A 135 -2.75 12.22 2.93
C PRO A 135 -2.66 13.51 2.08
N ALA A 136 -2.11 14.57 2.68
CA ALA A 136 -2.05 15.92 2.10
C ALA A 136 -1.30 15.98 0.75
N ALA A 137 -0.48 14.97 0.47
CA ALA A 137 0.05 14.70 -0.85
C ALA A 137 -0.32 13.26 -1.21
N ALA A 138 -0.83 13.05 -2.44
CA ALA A 138 -0.78 11.72 -3.02
C ALA A 138 0.66 11.21 -2.85
N PRO A 139 0.89 9.99 -2.34
CA PRO A 139 2.22 9.42 -2.37
C PRO A 139 2.66 9.55 -3.81
N ARG A 140 3.69 10.37 -4.07
CA ARG A 140 4.24 10.50 -5.42
C ARG A 140 4.48 9.06 -5.82
N ALA A 141 3.72 8.59 -6.80
CA ALA A 141 3.98 7.34 -7.46
C ALA A 141 5.28 7.60 -8.20
N ASN A 142 6.40 7.60 -7.46
CA ASN A 142 7.70 7.42 -8.04
C ASN A 142 7.52 6.12 -8.79
N ALA A 143 7.48 6.19 -10.11
CA ALA A 143 7.41 5.02 -10.99
C ALA A 143 8.65 4.10 -10.86
N PHE A 144 9.38 4.24 -9.75
CA PHE A 144 10.65 3.70 -9.34
C PHE A 144 10.64 3.55 -7.81
N ILE A 145 9.52 3.11 -7.22
CA ILE A 145 9.54 2.58 -5.85
C ILE A 145 10.36 1.29 -5.93
N VAL A 146 11.67 1.45 -5.81
CA VAL A 146 12.65 0.39 -5.67
C VAL A 146 12.23 -0.42 -4.47
N ASP A 147 12.06 -1.73 -4.62
CA ASP A 147 11.90 -2.60 -3.46
C ASP A 147 13.23 -2.59 -2.69
N PRO A 148 13.34 -1.91 -1.53
CA PRO A 148 14.58 -1.88 -0.77
C PRO A 148 14.90 -3.27 -0.18
N PHE A 149 13.93 -4.19 -0.28
CA PHE A 149 14.04 -5.58 0.09
C PHE A 149 14.18 -6.54 -1.11
N GLY A 150 14.43 -6.03 -2.32
CA GLY A 150 14.75 -6.82 -3.51
C GLY A 150 16.17 -7.42 -3.46
N SER A 151 16.42 -8.48 -4.23
CA SER A 151 17.78 -8.97 -4.50
C SER A 151 18.48 -8.05 -5.51
N PRO A 152 19.80 -7.84 -5.42
CA PRO A 152 20.54 -6.98 -6.36
C PRO A 152 20.37 -7.41 -7.83
N ASP A 153 20.15 -8.69 -8.11
CA ASP A 153 19.89 -9.20 -9.46
C ASP A 153 18.51 -8.83 -10.01
N ALA A 154 17.50 -8.62 -9.14
CA ALA A 154 16.17 -8.19 -9.56
C ALA A 154 16.13 -6.69 -9.89
N ALA A 155 16.95 -5.89 -9.20
CA ALA A 155 17.18 -4.48 -9.50
C ALA A 155 17.79 -4.29 -10.90
N ALA A 156 18.72 -5.18 -11.27
CA ALA A 156 19.39 -5.17 -12.57
C ALA A 156 18.49 -5.56 -13.77
N GLN A 157 17.31 -6.17 -13.56
CA GLN A 157 16.52 -6.77 -14.63
C GLN A 157 15.37 -5.93 -15.21
N GLY A 158 15.07 -4.74 -14.70
CA GLY A 158 14.05 -3.93 -15.41
C GLY A 158 13.48 -2.69 -14.76
N GLY A 159 14.18 -2.00 -13.85
CA GLY A 159 13.60 -0.84 -13.18
C GLY A 159 14.58 0.13 -12.56
N ASP A 160 15.68 -0.39 -12.00
CA ASP A 160 16.50 0.33 -11.01
C ASP A 160 17.76 0.96 -11.58
N MET A 161 17.75 1.29 -12.87
CA MET A 161 18.85 1.98 -13.51
C MET A 161 18.60 3.48 -13.58
N LEU A 162 19.47 4.27 -12.97
CA LEU A 162 19.45 5.73 -13.02
C LEU A 162 20.32 6.23 -14.16
N LEU A 163 19.77 7.10 -15.01
CA LEU A 163 20.57 7.79 -16.02
C LEU A 163 21.40 8.88 -15.32
N VAL A 164 22.70 8.62 -15.17
CA VAL A 164 23.64 9.56 -14.56
C VAL A 164 24.41 10.37 -15.59
N GLY A 165 24.42 9.94 -16.85
CA GLY A 165 25.06 10.68 -17.93
C GLY A 165 24.71 10.15 -19.32
N THR A 166 24.86 11.01 -20.32
CA THR A 166 24.89 10.59 -21.72
C THR A 166 26.05 11.26 -22.43
N PHE A 167 26.66 10.54 -23.35
CA PHE A 167 27.65 11.06 -24.29
C PHE A 167 27.11 10.87 -25.69
N VAL A 168 26.82 11.96 -26.39
CA VAL A 168 26.33 11.93 -27.77
C VAL A 168 27.31 12.67 -28.66
N GLY A 169 28.03 11.95 -29.50
CA GLY A 169 28.91 12.48 -30.53
C GLY A 169 28.35 12.23 -31.94
N ARG A 170 29.03 12.75 -32.98
CA ARG A 170 28.61 12.63 -34.39
C ARG A 170 28.45 11.18 -34.89
N HIS A 171 29.26 10.25 -34.37
CA HIS A 171 29.29 8.85 -34.81
C HIS A 171 29.23 7.84 -33.65
N ARG A 172 29.14 8.31 -32.39
CA ARG A 172 29.15 7.46 -31.20
C ARG A 172 28.16 8.01 -30.19
N ALA A 173 27.44 7.12 -29.54
CA ALA A 173 26.62 7.48 -28.40
C ALA A 173 26.83 6.47 -27.27
N MET A 174 26.71 6.92 -26.03
CA MET A 174 26.90 6.11 -24.83
C MET A 174 26.03 6.65 -23.70
N ALA A 175 25.48 5.74 -22.90
CA ALA A 175 24.71 6.05 -21.70
C ALA A 175 25.49 5.60 -20.46
N LEU A 176 25.55 6.44 -19.44
CA LEU A 176 26.04 6.07 -18.12
C LEU A 176 24.85 5.78 -17.22
N LEU A 177 24.82 4.55 -16.72
CA LEU A 177 23.68 4.00 -16.01
C LEU A 177 24.16 3.50 -14.66
N GLN A 178 23.54 4.00 -13.59
CA GLN A 178 23.83 3.57 -12.24
C GLN A 178 22.90 2.44 -11.84
N SER A 179 23.46 1.29 -11.47
CA SER A 179 22.74 0.15 -10.90
C SER A 179 23.24 -0.06 -9.47
N GLY A 180 22.39 0.24 -8.49
CA GLY A 180 22.81 0.24 -7.08
C GLY A 180 23.89 1.30 -6.79
N ARG A 181 25.12 0.85 -6.47
CA ARG A 181 26.26 1.75 -6.17
C ARG A 181 27.23 1.93 -7.33
N ASP A 182 27.12 1.09 -8.35
CA ASP A 182 28.07 1.05 -9.46
C ASP A 182 27.53 1.81 -10.66
N VAL A 183 28.43 2.43 -11.43
CA VAL A 183 28.11 3.18 -12.64
C VAL A 183 28.78 2.50 -13.82
N ASP A 184 27.95 2.03 -14.76
CA ASP A 184 28.38 1.33 -15.95
C ASP A 184 28.09 2.14 -17.22
N ALA A 185 28.91 1.93 -18.24
CA ALA A 185 28.82 2.61 -19.52
C ALA A 185 28.31 1.67 -20.61
N PHE A 186 27.24 2.06 -21.30
CA PHE A 186 26.58 1.23 -22.31
C PHE A 186 26.46 1.95 -23.66
N THR A 187 26.60 1.19 -24.74
CA THR A 187 26.49 1.67 -26.13
C THR A 187 25.19 1.19 -26.78
N PRO A 188 24.63 1.94 -27.74
CA PRO A 188 23.47 1.50 -28.52
C PRO A 188 23.63 0.08 -29.05
N GLY A 189 22.63 -0.76 -28.80
CA GLY A 189 22.61 -2.17 -29.15
C GLY A 189 23.19 -3.11 -28.10
N GLN A 190 23.82 -2.64 -27.02
CA GLN A 190 24.23 -3.52 -25.92
C GLN A 190 23.02 -4.00 -25.11
N LYS A 191 23.10 -5.25 -24.65
CA LYS A 191 22.10 -5.89 -23.79
C LYS A 191 22.37 -5.55 -22.33
N ILE A 192 21.32 -5.19 -21.60
CA ILE A 192 21.34 -4.81 -20.18
C ILE A 192 20.17 -5.53 -19.51
N GLY A 193 20.46 -6.53 -18.67
CA GLY A 193 19.44 -7.46 -18.20
C GLY A 193 18.73 -8.12 -19.38
N ASP A 194 17.40 -7.96 -19.48
CA ASP A 194 16.58 -8.46 -20.60
C ASP A 194 16.27 -7.40 -21.67
N GLU A 195 16.78 -6.18 -21.50
CA GLU A 195 16.55 -5.06 -22.40
C GLU A 195 17.78 -4.82 -23.29
N ARG A 196 17.61 -4.19 -24.45
CA ARG A 196 18.72 -3.62 -25.23
C ARG A 196 18.60 -2.10 -25.23
N LEU A 197 19.73 -1.45 -25.06
CA LEU A 197 19.83 -0.01 -25.24
C LEU A 197 19.55 0.31 -26.71
N GLY A 198 18.50 1.09 -26.95
CA GLY A 198 18.11 1.59 -28.26
C GLY A 198 18.83 2.90 -28.57
N ARG A 199 18.06 3.98 -28.66
CA ARG A 199 18.59 5.31 -28.98
C ARG A 199 19.05 6.04 -27.72
N VAL A 200 20.24 6.64 -27.80
CA VAL A 200 20.79 7.54 -26.77
C VAL A 200 20.67 8.98 -27.27
N MET A 201 19.98 9.82 -26.51
CA MET A 201 19.81 11.25 -26.76
C MET A 201 20.40 12.05 -25.58
N PRO A 202 20.65 13.37 -25.71
CA PRO A 202 21.37 14.15 -24.69
C PRO A 202 20.77 14.10 -23.28
N ARG A 203 19.47 13.84 -23.12
CA ARG A 203 18.79 13.79 -21.82
C ARG A 203 17.80 12.62 -21.67
N VAL A 204 17.76 11.72 -22.65
CA VAL A 204 16.87 10.57 -22.64
C VAL A 204 17.51 9.39 -23.35
N VAL A 205 17.27 8.19 -22.84
CA VAL A 205 17.67 6.94 -23.48
C VAL A 205 16.47 6.02 -23.63
N GLU A 206 16.41 5.29 -24.73
CA GLU A 206 15.33 4.35 -25.03
C GLU A 206 15.84 2.92 -24.85
N PHE A 207 15.02 2.07 -24.24
CA PHE A 207 15.28 0.64 -24.12
C PHE A 207 14.19 -0.14 -24.85
N ALA A 208 14.58 -1.24 -25.49
CA ALA A 208 13.68 -2.16 -26.16
C ALA A 208 13.91 -3.58 -25.63
N ARG A 209 12.84 -4.28 -25.32
CA ARG A 209 12.85 -5.68 -24.91
C ARG A 209 12.39 -6.57 -26.08
N ASN A 210 12.81 -7.83 -26.06
CA ASN A 210 12.48 -8.81 -27.10
C ASN A 210 10.98 -9.13 -27.21
N ASP A 211 10.17 -8.77 -26.22
CA ASP A 211 8.70 -8.90 -26.22
C ASP A 211 8.00 -7.72 -26.92
N GLY A 212 8.76 -6.77 -27.49
CA GLY A 212 8.24 -5.58 -28.15
C GLY A 212 7.94 -4.42 -27.20
N TYR A 213 8.16 -4.59 -25.89
CA TYR A 213 8.02 -3.50 -24.93
C TYR A 213 9.17 -2.49 -25.09
N SER A 214 8.84 -1.19 -25.11
CA SER A 214 9.81 -0.10 -25.16
C SER A 214 9.59 0.90 -24.04
N ARG A 215 10.66 1.34 -23.39
CA ARG A 215 10.61 2.34 -22.32
C ARG A 215 11.66 3.43 -22.51
N LYS A 216 11.39 4.61 -21.95
CA LYS A 216 12.33 5.75 -21.94
C LYS A 216 12.84 6.01 -20.53
N LEU A 217 14.09 6.42 -20.41
CA LEU A 217 14.74 6.79 -19.16
C LEU A 217 15.35 8.19 -19.31
N THR A 218 15.02 9.10 -18.40
CA THR A 218 15.51 10.49 -18.38
C THR A 218 16.38 10.74 -17.14
N PHE A 219 17.10 11.86 -17.11
CA PHE A 219 17.81 12.29 -15.91
C PHE A 219 16.84 12.45 -14.72
N ALA A 220 17.36 12.20 -13.52
CA ALA A 220 16.60 12.38 -12.27
C ALA A 220 16.18 13.83 -12.04
N GLU A 221 16.99 14.79 -12.51
CA GLU A 221 16.80 16.23 -12.32
C GLU A 221 15.74 16.86 -13.24
N ASP A 222 15.41 16.21 -14.37
CA ASP A 222 14.44 16.73 -15.35
C ASP A 222 12.99 16.29 -15.10
N ARG A 223 12.73 15.66 -13.96
CA ARG A 223 11.41 15.12 -13.65
C ARG A 223 10.58 16.20 -12.92
N PRO A 224 9.40 16.59 -13.46
CA PRO A 224 8.53 17.58 -12.82
C PRO A 224 7.95 17.09 -11.49
#